data_AF-A0A7X1GW51-F1
#
_entry.id   AF-A0A7X1GW51-F1
#
_cell.length_a   1.000
_cell.length_b   1.000
_cell.length_c   1.000
_cell.angle_alpha   90.00
_cell.angle_beta   90.00
_cell.angle_gamma   90.00
#
_symmetry.space_group_name_H-M   'P 1'
#
loop_
_entity.id
_entity.type
_entity.pdbx_description
1 polymer ?
#
loop_
_entity_poly.entity_id
_entity_poly.type
_entity_poly.pdbx_seq_one_letter_code
_entity_poly.pdbx_strand_id
1 'polypeptide(L)'
;MTLHKKPHIENKKEASVKKLALRLEALKAQGLDERTIQRDVTVRQIKAAIRQAKHQMARLAEIEALDRKKAEIREEKRNAPKEARPKVKKAQQGESHRKAKKEKKQSMQGKGGDE
;
A
#
# COMPACT_ATOMS: atom_id res chain seq x y z
N MET A 1 -0.83 -3.46 1.40
CA MET A 1 0.08 -3.82 0.28
C MET A 1 0.75 -5.14 0.60
N THR A 2 1.02 -5.95 -0.41
CA THR A 2 1.40 -7.35 -0.24
C THR A 2 2.91 -7.54 -0.12
N LEU A 3 3.42 -7.60 1.11
CA LEU A 3 4.82 -7.89 1.46
C LEU A 3 5.36 -9.15 0.78
N HIS A 4 4.50 -10.13 0.51
CA HIS A 4 4.84 -11.37 -0.21
C HIS A 4 5.40 -11.15 -1.62
N LYS A 5 5.23 -9.97 -2.22
CA LYS A 5 5.77 -9.65 -3.55
C LYS A 5 7.24 -9.25 -3.53
N LYS A 6 7.80 -8.96 -2.36
CA LYS A 6 9.21 -8.56 -2.18
C LYS A 6 10.22 -9.53 -2.81
N PRO A 7 10.19 -10.85 -2.53
CA PRO A 7 11.13 -11.80 -3.13
C PRO A 7 10.97 -11.86 -4.67
N HIS A 8 9.76 -11.72 -5.19
CA HIS A 8 9.55 -11.68 -6.64
C HIS A 8 10.17 -10.45 -7.31
N ILE A 9 10.08 -9.29 -6.65
CA ILE A 9 10.66 -8.04 -7.16
C ILE A 9 12.19 -8.10 -7.11
N GLU A 10 12.75 -8.68 -6.04
CA GLU A 10 14.19 -8.93 -5.91
C GLU A 10 14.69 -9.88 -7.01
N ASN A 11 14.03 -11.03 -7.19
CA ASN A 11 14.37 -11.98 -8.24
C ASN A 11 14.28 -11.35 -9.65
N LYS A 12 13.27 -10.52 -9.91
CA LYS A 12 13.15 -9.77 -11.17
C LYS A 12 14.28 -8.77 -11.38
N LYS A 13 14.67 -8.05 -10.33
CA LYS A 13 15.82 -7.14 -10.37
C LYS A 13 17.09 -7.91 -10.72
N GLU A 14 17.37 -9.01 -10.02
CA GLU A 14 18.55 -9.84 -10.26
C GLU A 14 18.58 -10.43 -11.66
N ALA A 15 17.47 -10.99 -12.12
CA ALA A 15 17.35 -11.50 -13.49
C ALA A 15 17.61 -10.40 -14.53
N SER A 16 17.11 -9.18 -14.28
CA SER A 16 17.34 -8.03 -15.18
C SER A 16 18.80 -7.57 -15.16
N VAL A 17 19.48 -7.61 -14.01
CA VAL A 17 20.91 -7.31 -13.89
C VAL A 17 21.75 -8.33 -14.66
N LYS A 18 21.46 -9.63 -14.51
CA LYS A 18 22.12 -10.70 -15.27
C LYS A 18 21.92 -10.52 -16.78
N LYS A 19 20.69 -10.23 -17.21
CA LYS A 19 20.38 -9.92 -18.63
C LYS A 19 21.14 -8.70 -19.14
N LEU A 20 21.28 -7.66 -18.32
CA LEU A 20 22.05 -6.47 -18.71
C LEU A 20 23.52 -6.81 -18.93
N ALA A 21 24.14 -7.56 -18.00
CA ALA A 21 25.54 -7.97 -18.11
C ALA A 21 25.78 -8.78 -19.39
N LEU A 22 24.97 -9.82 -19.62
CA LEU A 22 25.05 -10.64 -20.83
C LEU A 22 24.89 -9.82 -22.12
N ARG A 23 23.94 -8.88 -22.14
CA ARG A 23 23.74 -8.01 -23.31
C ARG A 23 24.92 -7.08 -23.55
N LEU A 24 25.52 -6.53 -22.49
CA LEU A 24 26.69 -5.67 -22.62
C LEU A 24 27.91 -6.45 -23.09
N GLU A 25 28.14 -7.66 -22.59
CA GLU A 25 29.22 -8.55 -23.06
C GLU A 25 29.04 -8.91 -24.53
N ALA A 26 27.83 -9.28 -24.94
CA ALA A 26 27.54 -9.60 -26.34
C ALA A 26 27.76 -8.39 -27.27
N LEU A 27 27.34 -7.19 -26.88
CA LEU A 27 27.54 -5.98 -27.68
C LEU A 27 29.02 -5.57 -27.76
N LYS A 28 29.78 -5.76 -26.68
CA LYS A 28 31.23 -5.54 -26.67
C LYS A 28 31.95 -6.55 -27.56
N ALA A 29 31.55 -7.82 -27.53
CA ALA A 29 32.10 -8.87 -28.40
C ALA A 29 31.81 -8.60 -29.89
N GLN A 30 30.71 -7.92 -30.20
CA GLN A 30 30.39 -7.44 -31.55
C GLN A 30 31.18 -6.19 -31.97
N GLY A 31 32.03 -5.64 -31.10
CA GLY A 31 32.85 -4.45 -31.39
C GLY A 31 32.08 -3.13 -31.40
N LEU A 32 30.88 -3.07 -30.78
CA LEU A 32 30.16 -1.81 -30.69
C LEU A 32 30.81 -0.86 -29.68
N ASP A 33 30.91 0.41 -30.07
CA ASP A 33 31.32 1.50 -29.19
C ASP A 33 30.30 1.75 -28.08
N GLU A 34 30.77 2.21 -26.92
CA GLU A 34 29.96 2.45 -25.72
C GLU A 34 28.84 3.46 -25.97
N ARG A 35 29.06 4.48 -26.82
CA ARG A 35 28.02 5.45 -27.19
C ARG A 35 26.86 4.78 -27.92
N THR A 36 27.15 3.80 -28.77
CA THR A 36 26.14 3.04 -29.51
C THR A 36 25.42 2.07 -28.57
N ILE A 37 26.16 1.40 -27.67
CA ILE A 37 25.60 0.53 -26.64
C ILE A 37 24.65 1.28 -25.70
N GLN A 38 24.95 2.55 -25.37
CA GLN A 38 24.05 3.37 -24.55
C GLN A 38 22.73 3.71 -25.24
N ARG A 39 22.75 3.80 -26.58
CA ARG A 39 21.56 4.07 -27.41
C ARG A 39 20.76 2.80 -27.71
N ASP A 40 21.34 1.61 -27.53
CA ASP A 40 20.65 0.32 -27.73
C ASP A 40 19.34 0.27 -26.91
N VAL A 41 18.24 0.03 -27.62
CA VAL A 41 16.88 0.06 -27.06
C VAL A 41 16.72 -1.00 -25.97
N THR A 42 17.28 -2.19 -26.19
CA THR A 42 17.21 -3.32 -25.26
C THR A 42 17.96 -3.00 -23.96
N VAL A 43 19.17 -2.42 -24.05
CA VAL A 43 19.94 -1.94 -22.88
C VAL A 43 19.14 -0.89 -22.10
N ARG A 44 18.49 0.07 -22.79
CA ARG A 44 17.67 1.10 -22.15
C ARG A 44 16.44 0.50 -21.44
N GLN A 45 15.77 -0.46 -22.07
CA GLN A 45 14.62 -1.16 -21.49
C GLN A 45 15.02 -1.98 -20.26
N ILE A 46 16.12 -2.73 -20.32
CA ILE A 46 16.61 -3.52 -19.18
C ILE A 46 16.99 -2.58 -18.02
N LYS A 47 17.70 -1.47 -18.29
CA LYS A 47 18.01 -0.46 -17.27
C LYS A 47 16.73 0.15 -16.66
N ALA A 48 15.70 0.39 -17.48
CA ALA A 48 14.41 0.89 -16.99
C ALA A 48 13.72 -0.12 -16.07
N ALA A 49 13.72 -1.42 -16.41
CA ALA A 49 13.18 -2.48 -15.57
C ALA A 49 13.90 -2.54 -14.20
N ILE A 50 15.23 -2.41 -14.19
CA ILE A 50 16.01 -2.35 -12.95
C ILE A 50 15.61 -1.13 -12.10
N ARG A 51 15.45 0.06 -12.70
CA ARG A 51 14.99 1.26 -11.99
C ARG A 51 13.59 1.05 -11.40
N GLN A 52 12.67 0.49 -12.18
CA GLN A 52 11.31 0.22 -11.73
C GLN A 52 11.30 -0.74 -10.53
N ALA A 53 12.07 -1.83 -10.59
CA ALA A 53 12.18 -2.76 -9.47
C ALA A 53 12.77 -2.09 -8.21
N LYS A 54 13.78 -1.23 -8.36
CA LYS A 54 14.33 -0.44 -7.24
C LYS A 54 13.28 0.49 -6.61
N HIS A 55 12.50 1.20 -7.42
CA HIS A 55 11.42 2.06 -6.92
C HIS A 55 10.34 1.26 -6.18
N GLN A 56 9.96 0.09 -6.71
CA GLN A 56 9.00 -0.79 -6.03
C GLN A 56 9.53 -1.26 -4.68
N MET A 57 10.82 -1.63 -4.59
CA MET A 57 11.45 -2.01 -3.33
C MET A 57 11.51 -0.86 -2.32
N ALA A 58 11.87 0.34 -2.76
CA ALA A 58 11.87 1.52 -1.90
C ALA A 58 10.48 1.81 -1.32
N ARG A 59 9.45 1.76 -2.16
CA ARG A 59 8.05 1.93 -1.72
C ARG A 59 7.61 0.86 -0.72
N LEU A 60 8.04 -0.40 -0.91
CA LEU A 60 7.77 -1.46 0.06
C LEU A 60 8.47 -1.18 1.40
N ALA A 61 9.70 -0.69 1.39
CA ALA A 61 10.43 -0.33 2.60
C ALA A 61 9.75 0.83 3.36
N GLU A 62 9.25 1.84 2.64
CA GLU A 62 8.47 2.94 3.25
C GLU A 62 7.20 2.41 3.95
N ILE A 63 6.50 1.48 3.32
CA ILE A 63 5.31 0.84 3.90
C ILE A 63 5.69 0.00 5.12
N GLU A 64 6.76 -0.80 5.05
CA GLU A 64 7.29 -1.54 6.20
C GLU A 64 7.61 -0.61 7.37
N ALA A 65 8.22 0.55 7.11
CA ALA A 65 8.52 1.54 8.15
C ALA A 65 7.25 2.13 8.78
N LEU A 66 6.21 2.42 7.98
CA LEU A 66 4.92 2.89 8.49
C LEU A 66 4.22 1.83 9.34
N ASP A 67 4.28 0.56 8.93
CA ASP A 67 3.66 -0.53 9.67
C ASP A 67 4.39 -0.81 10.99
N ARG A 68 5.72 -0.70 11.02
CA ARG A 68 6.52 -0.75 12.26
C ARG A 68 6.13 0.36 13.23
N LYS A 69 6.09 1.61 12.76
CA LYS A 69 5.64 2.76 13.58
C LYS A 69 4.24 2.55 14.16
N LYS A 70 3.32 1.98 13.38
CA LYS A 70 1.97 1.66 13.87
C LYS A 70 1.96 0.54 14.90
N ALA A 71 2.84 -0.46 14.75
CA ALA A 71 2.99 -1.54 15.71
C ALA A 71 3.55 -1.00 17.05
N GLU A 72 4.59 -0.18 16.99
CA GLU A 72 5.17 0.52 18.16
C GLU A 72 4.10 1.34 18.90
N ILE A 73 3.34 2.18 18.19
CA ILE A 73 2.25 2.97 18.80
C ILE A 73 1.17 2.07 19.44
N ARG A 74 0.86 0.91 18.85
CA ARG A 74 -0.11 -0.03 19.43
C ARG A 74 0.44 -0.71 20.68
N GLU A 75 1.71 -1.04 20.68
CA GLU A 75 2.40 -1.63 21.82
C GLU A 75 2.52 -0.63 22.97
N GLU A 76 2.89 0.61 22.69
CA GLU A 76 2.86 1.73 23.65
C GLU A 76 1.46 1.90 24.23
N LYS A 77 0.40 1.93 23.41
CA LYS A 77 -0.99 2.00 23.90
C LYS A 77 -1.43 0.78 24.70
N ARG A 78 -0.86 -0.40 24.43
CA ARG A 78 -1.16 -1.64 25.16
C ARG A 78 -0.49 -1.65 26.53
N ASN A 79 0.73 -1.09 26.60
CA ASN A 79 1.54 -1.01 27.80
C ASN A 79 1.24 0.24 28.64
N ALA A 80 0.58 1.25 28.05
CA ALA A 80 0.10 2.42 28.78
C ALA A 80 -0.87 1.97 29.88
N PRO A 81 -0.71 2.49 31.12
CA PRO A 81 -1.67 2.22 32.18
C PRO A 81 -3.06 2.63 31.69
N LYS A 82 -4.03 1.73 31.87
CA LYS A 82 -5.42 2.01 31.48
C LYS A 82 -5.92 3.17 32.32
N GLU A 83 -5.81 4.39 31.81
CA GLU A 83 -6.53 5.52 32.39
C GLU A 83 -8.01 5.15 32.41
N ALA A 84 -8.60 5.25 33.60
CA ALA A 84 -10.00 4.96 33.82
C ALA A 84 -10.79 5.89 32.89
N ARG A 85 -11.28 5.34 31.77
CA ARG A 85 -12.18 6.09 30.88
C ARG A 85 -13.33 6.60 31.76
N PRO A 86 -13.57 7.92 31.84
CA PRO A 86 -14.73 8.41 32.55
C PRO A 86 -15.93 7.72 31.92
N LYS A 87 -16.71 7.00 32.74
CA LYS A 87 -17.95 6.37 32.31
C LYS A 87 -18.90 7.48 31.87
N VAL A 88 -18.81 7.91 30.61
CA VAL A 88 -19.83 8.77 30.02
C VAL A 88 -21.09 7.91 30.01
N LYS A 89 -22.00 8.23 30.93
CA LYS A 89 -23.29 7.57 31.06
C LYS A 89 -23.94 7.60 29.68
N LYS A 90 -24.11 6.42 29.08
CA LYS A 90 -24.71 6.16 27.76
C LYS A 90 -26.20 6.53 27.68
N ALA A 91 -26.68 7.39 28.57
CA ALA A 91 -28.09 7.72 28.75
C ALA A 91 -28.56 8.81 27.79
N GLN A 92 -27.70 9.74 27.35
CA GLN A 92 -28.17 10.90 26.56
C GLN A 92 -28.07 10.73 25.03
N GLN A 93 -27.26 9.80 24.50
CA GLN A 93 -27.19 9.56 23.04
C GLN A 93 -28.21 8.54 22.52
N GLY A 94 -28.82 7.74 23.40
CA GLY A 94 -29.76 6.67 23.00
C GLY A 94 -31.20 7.14 22.79
N GLU A 95 -31.64 8.18 23.48
CA GLU A 95 -33.02 8.67 23.38
C GLU A 95 -33.29 9.43 22.08
N SER A 96 -32.35 10.26 21.62
CA SER A 96 -32.55 11.05 20.38
C SER A 96 -32.68 10.14 19.16
N HIS A 97 -31.86 9.09 19.07
CA HIS A 97 -31.92 8.14 17.95
C HIS A 97 -33.17 7.25 17.98
N ARG A 98 -33.71 6.90 19.16
CA ARG A 98 -34.96 6.14 19.27
C ARG A 98 -36.18 6.99 18.91
N LYS A 99 -36.24 8.25 19.35
CA LYS A 99 -37.34 9.17 18.99
C LYS A 99 -37.33 9.49 17.49
N ALA A 100 -36.18 9.81 16.91
CA ALA A 100 -36.05 10.07 15.47
C ALA A 100 -36.44 8.86 14.60
N LYS A 101 -36.13 7.63 15.04
CA LYS A 101 -36.53 6.41 14.31
C LYS A 101 -38.03 6.12 14.42
N LYS A 102 -38.66 6.49 15.55
CA LYS A 102 -40.11 6.29 15.77
C LYS A 102 -40.93 7.29 14.96
N GLU A 103 -40.53 8.57 14.93
CA GLU A 103 -41.16 9.60 14.09
C GLU A 103 -41.04 9.28 12.60
N LYS A 104 -39.87 8.84 12.12
CA LYS A 104 -39.69 8.45 10.71
C LYS A 104 -40.54 7.23 10.30
N LYS A 105 -40.84 6.31 11.23
CA LYS A 105 -41.74 5.18 10.97
C LYS A 105 -43.20 5.62 10.93
N GLN A 106 -43.61 6.54 11.81
CA GLN A 106 -44.98 7.06 11.83
C GLN A 106 -45.28 7.97 10.63
N SER A 107 -44.31 8.76 10.15
CA SER A 107 -44.51 9.59 8.95
C SER A 107 -44.59 8.79 7.65
N MET A 108 -44.10 7.54 7.63
CA MET A 108 -44.19 6.62 6.50
C MET A 108 -45.44 5.74 6.53
N GLN A 109 -46.13 5.63 7.68
CA GLN A 109 -47.36 4.82 7.83
C GLN A 109 -48.66 5.62 7.62
N GLY A 110 -48.58 6.96 7.53
CA GLY A 110 -49.74 7.84 7.28
C GLY A 110 -49.97 8.23 5.81
N LYS A 111 -49.26 7.63 4.84
CA LYS A 111 -49.48 7.82 3.40
C LYS A 111 -49.64 6.46 2.72
N GLY A 112 -50.81 5.86 2.90
CA GLY A 112 -51.17 4.60 2.27
C GLY A 112 -52.52 4.12 2.77
N GLY A 113 -53.59 4.73 2.29
CA GLY A 113 -54.95 4.28 2.59
C GLY A 113 -55.99 5.40 2.52
N ASP A 114 -56.18 5.99 1.34
CA ASP A 114 -57.45 6.59 0.93
C ASP A 114 -57.69 6.11 -0.51
N GLU A 115 -58.37 4.97 -0.62
CA GLU A 115 -59.28 4.58 -1.70
C GLU A 115 -60.63 4.24 -1.05
#